data_AF-A0A7C3GIG7-F1
#
_entry.id   AF-A0A7C3GIG7-F1
#
_cell.length_a   1.000
_cell.length_b   1.000
_cell.length_c   1.000
_cell.angle_alpha   90.00
_cell.angle_beta   90.00
_cell.angle_gamma   90.00
#
_symmetry.space_group_name_H-M   'P 1'
#
loop_
_entity.id
_entity.type
_entity.pdbx_description
1 polymer ?
#
loop_
_entity_poly.entity_id
_entity_poly.type
_entity_poly.pdbx_seq_one_letter_code
_entity_poly.pdbx_strand_id
1 'polypeptide(L)' 'MAKDDLLGASLWDAYSNKVTTLMNNPQHQGEITPEEAEAHGNKLIVADFGAESCGDAVRLYWEVDPKTDKIVNSKFKS' A
#
# COMPACT_ATOMS: atom_id res chain seq x y z
N MET A 1 -19.08 -11.73 -33.20
CA MET A 1 -17.83 -10.94 -33.21
C MET A 1 -17.98 -9.54 -32.58
N ALA A 2 -18.98 -9.28 -31.71
CA ALA A 2 -19.13 -7.98 -31.02
C ALA A 2 -19.39 -8.10 -29.50
N LYS A 3 -19.54 -9.32 -28.97
CA LYS A 3 -19.79 -9.58 -27.54
C LYS A 3 -18.53 -10.06 -26.80
N ASP A 4 -17.66 -10.82 -27.46
CA ASP A 4 -16.36 -11.22 -26.88
C ASP A 4 -15.37 -10.05 -26.76
N ASP A 5 -15.48 -9.04 -27.63
CA ASP A 5 -14.63 -7.84 -27.60
C ASP A 5 -15.03 -6.86 -26.47
N LEU A 6 -16.26 -6.99 -25.95
CA LEU A 6 -16.77 -6.19 -24.84
C LEU A 6 -16.44 -6.79 -23.46
N LEU A 7 -16.04 -8.07 -23.39
CA LEU A 7 -15.86 -8.81 -22.14
C LEU A 7 -14.51 -9.54 -22.03
N GLY A 8 -13.65 -9.45 -23.05
CA GLY A 8 -12.56 -10.42 -23.27
C GLY A 8 -11.13 -9.90 -23.31
N ALA A 9 -10.88 -8.59 -23.29
CA ALA A 9 -9.59 -8.14 -22.77
C ALA A 9 -9.71 -8.33 -21.26
N SER A 10 -9.01 -9.32 -20.70
CA SER A 10 -9.02 -9.51 -19.25
C SER A 10 -8.73 -8.14 -18.64
N LEU A 11 -9.43 -7.73 -17.59
CA LEU A 11 -9.23 -6.40 -16.98
C LEU A 11 -7.72 -6.11 -16.75
N TRP A 12 -6.94 -7.19 -16.59
CA TRP A 12 -5.48 -7.27 -16.50
C TRP A 12 -4.69 -6.97 -17.79
N ASP A 13 -5.22 -7.22 -19.00
CA ASP A 13 -4.61 -6.83 -20.28
C ASP A 13 -4.61 -5.29 -20.49
N ALA A 14 -5.54 -4.59 -19.83
CA ALA A 14 -5.56 -3.12 -19.83
C ALA A 14 -4.53 -2.52 -18.86
N TYR A 15 -4.02 -3.31 -17.92
CA TYR A 15 -3.03 -2.86 -16.94
C TYR A 15 -1.61 -3.18 -17.42
N SER A 16 -0.70 -2.21 -17.22
CA SER A 16 0.71 -2.42 -17.57
C SER A 16 1.32 -3.57 -16.77
N ASN A 17 2.33 -4.24 -17.34
CA ASN A 17 3.12 -5.26 -16.64
C ASN A 17 3.63 -4.82 -15.25
N LYS A 18 3.84 -3.51 -15.05
CA LYS A 18 4.22 -2.94 -13.76
C LYS A 18 3.15 -3.15 -12.68
N VAL A 19 1.88 -2.97 -13.03
CA VAL A 19 0.75 -3.16 -12.10
C VAL A 19 0.65 -4.64 -11.71
N THR A 20 0.71 -5.53 -12.70
CA THR A 20 0.70 -6.98 -12.46
C THR A 20 1.88 -7.43 -11.60
N THR A 21 3.05 -6.83 -11.79
CA THR A 21 4.24 -7.12 -10.97
C THR A 21 4.06 -6.66 -9.53
N LEU A 22 3.53 -5.46 -9.30
CA LEU A 22 3.30 -4.92 -7.96
C LEU A 22 2.15 -5.62 -7.23
N MET A 23 1.15 -6.14 -7.94
CA MET A 23 0.09 -6.96 -7.35
C MET A 23 0.62 -8.31 -6.88
N ASN A 24 1.51 -8.94 -7.66
CA ASN A 24 2.10 -10.23 -7.30
C ASN A 24 3.21 -10.10 -6.24
N ASN A 25 3.95 -8.98 -6.23
CA ASN A 25 5.04 -8.73 -5.30
C ASN A 25 4.99 -7.29 -4.76
N PRO A 26 4.06 -7.00 -3.84
CA PRO A 26 3.88 -5.67 -3.30
C PRO A 26 5.12 -5.22 -2.54
N GLN A 27 5.64 -4.06 -2.91
CA GLN A 27 6.76 -3.46 -2.20
C GLN A 27 6.25 -2.76 -0.94
N HIS A 28 6.98 -2.83 0.17
CA HIS A 28 6.62 -2.17 1.42
C HIS A 28 5.34 -2.69 2.10
N GLN A 29 4.89 -3.90 1.76
CA GLN A 29 3.86 -4.57 2.54
C GLN A 29 4.41 -4.95 3.92
N GLY A 30 3.63 -4.69 4.97
CA GLY A 30 3.98 -5.03 6.34
C GLY A 30 3.44 -4.03 7.35
N GLU A 31 3.92 -4.17 8.58
CA GLU A 31 3.62 -3.27 9.69
C GLU A 31 4.92 -2.68 10.25
N ILE A 32 4.83 -1.50 10.85
CA ILE A 32 5.92 -0.91 11.63
C ILE A 32 5.44 -0.91 13.08
N THR A 33 6.20 -1.53 13.96
CA THR A 33 5.89 -1.54 15.39
C THR A 33 6.32 -0.22 16.04
N PRO A 34 5.61 0.26 17.08
CA PRO A 34 6.02 1.46 17.81
C PRO A 34 7.43 1.30 18.43
N GLU A 35 7.77 0.09 18.88
CA GLU A 35 9.09 -0.23 19.45
C GLU A 35 10.22 -0.03 18.45
N GLU A 36 10.04 -0.42 17.18
CA GLU A 36 11.01 -0.19 16.11
C GLU A 36 11.20 1.30 15.82
N ALA A 37 10.10 2.06 15.72
CA ALA A 37 10.16 3.50 15.49
C ALA A 37 10.85 4.23 16.66
N GLU A 38 10.54 3.86 17.90
CA GLU A 38 11.17 4.41 19.10
C GLU A 38 12.65 4.04 19.19
N ALA A 39 13.04 2.81 18.84
CA ALA A 39 14.44 2.38 18.79
C ALA A 39 15.27 3.22 17.80
N HIS A 40 14.64 3.69 16.72
CA HIS A 40 15.26 4.58 15.75
C HIS A 40 15.16 6.08 16.13
N GLY A 41 14.49 6.40 17.24
CA GLY A 41 14.25 7.78 17.67
C GLY A 41 13.26 8.54 16.79
N ASN A 42 12.44 7.81 16.04
CA ASN A 42 11.45 8.34 15.11
C ASN A 42 10.03 8.21 15.68
N LYS A 43 9.11 8.97 15.08
CA LYS A 43 7.70 8.95 15.45
C LYS A 43 6.92 8.03 14.51
N LEU A 44 6.22 7.05 15.05
CA LEU A 44 5.27 6.25 14.30
C LEU A 44 3.94 7.01 14.10
N ILE A 45 3.49 7.08 12.87
CA ILE A 45 2.17 7.57 12.47
C ILE A 45 1.42 6.39 11.85
N VAL A 46 0.28 6.05 12.42
CA VAL A 46 -0.64 5.05 11.88
C VAL A 46 -1.85 5.76 11.34
N ALA A 47 -2.16 5.54 10.07
CA ALA A 47 -3.31 6.11 9.39
C ALA A 47 -4.16 4.97 8.81
N ASP A 48 -5.34 4.78 9.37
CA ASP A 48 -6.35 3.87 8.87
C ASP A 48 -7.25 4.61 7.88
N PHE A 49 -7.28 4.17 6.62
CA PHE A 49 -8.11 4.78 5.59
C PHE A 49 -8.87 3.71 4.82
N GLY A 50 -10.21 3.82 4.81
CA GLY A 50 -11.05 2.96 3.97
C GLY A 50 -12.45 2.75 4.56
N ALA A 51 -13.38 2.40 3.68
CA ALA A 51 -14.72 1.98 4.07
C ALA A 51 -14.78 0.45 4.02
N GLU A 52 -15.08 -0.17 5.16
CA GLU A 52 -15.21 -1.63 5.31
C GLU A 52 -16.21 -2.23 4.29
N SER A 53 -17.13 -1.42 3.75
CA SER A 53 -18.10 -1.83 2.72
C SER A 53 -17.52 -2.21 1.35
N CYS A 54 -16.28 -1.82 1.01
CA CYS A 54 -15.64 -2.23 -0.26
C CYS A 54 -14.51 -3.24 -0.10
N GLY A 55 -14.13 -3.61 1.14
CA GLY A 55 -12.99 -4.49 1.37
C GLY A 55 -11.62 -3.87 1.06
N ASP A 56 -11.57 -2.58 0.69
CA ASP A 56 -10.36 -1.78 0.42
C ASP A 56 -9.91 -0.98 1.65
N ALA A 57 -10.02 -1.56 2.85
CA ALA A 57 -9.48 -0.92 4.05
C ALA A 57 -7.95 -1.01 4.01
N VAL A 58 -7.26 0.13 3.99
CA VAL A 58 -5.81 0.19 4.01
C VAL A 58 -5.32 0.88 5.27
N ARG A 59 -4.44 0.21 6.00
CA ARG A 59 -3.67 0.77 7.12
C ARG A 59 -2.28 1.14 6.64
N LEU A 60 -1.93 2.40 6.82
CA LEU A 60 -0.62 2.96 6.49
C LEU A 60 0.17 3.18 7.78
N TYR A 61 1.42 2.77 7.76
CA TYR A 61 2.39 2.95 8.83
C TYR A 61 3.53 3.82 8.31
N TRP A 62 3.76 4.98 8.92
CA TRP A 62 4.86 5.87 8.57
C TRP A 62 5.74 6.12 9.77
N GLU A 63 7.03 5.95 9.57
CA GLU A 63 8.07 6.32 10.52
C GLU A 63 8.61 7.69 10.08
N VAL A 64 8.46 8.69 10.95
CA VAL A 64 8.81 10.08 10.64
C VAL A 64 9.88 10.56 11.60
N ASP A 65 10.97 11.10 11.06
CA ASP A 65 11.99 11.77 11.85
C ASP A 65 11.44 13.12 12.36
N PRO A 66 11.27 13.30 13.69
CA PRO A 66 10.68 14.51 14.26
C PRO A 66 11.57 15.76 14.11
N LYS A 67 12.84 15.61 13.73
CA LYS A 67 13.76 16.75 13.54
C LYS A 67 13.71 17.31 12.13
N THR A 68 13.39 16.46 11.14
CA THR A 68 13.43 16.82 9.72
C THR A 68 12.08 16.73 9.02
N ASP A 69 11.04 16.24 9.73
CA ASP A 69 9.71 15.94 9.19
C ASP A 69 9.75 15.02 7.97
N LYS A 70 10.79 14.20 7.86
CA LYS A 70 10.96 13.26 6.74
C LYS A 70 10.42 11.90 7.13
N ILE A 71 9.66 11.31 6.21
CA ILE A 71 9.27 9.90 6.29
C ILE A 71 10.52 9.08 5.97
N VAL A 72 11.06 8.41 6.97
CA VAL A 72 12.25 7.54 6.83
C VAL A 72 11.86 6.13 6.43
N ASN A 73 10.66 5.68 6.80
CA ASN A 73 10.14 4.37 6.46
C ASN A 73 8.62 4.44 6.29
N SER A 74 8.11 3.64 5.36
CA SER A 74 6.68 3.52 5.12
C SER A 74 6.34 2.06 4.83
N LYS A 75 5.26 1.59 5.46
CA LYS A 75 4.66 0.28 5.22
C LYS A 75 3.16 0.40 5.10
N PHE A 76 2.53 -0.56 4.46
CA PHE A 76 1.09 -0.63 4.37
C PHE A 76 0.57 -2.06 4.54
N LYS A 77 -0.67 -2.14 5.00
CA LYS A 77 -1.42 -3.39 5.18
C LYS A 77 -2.85 -3.15 4.66
N SER A 78 -3.26 -3.92 3.66
CA SER A 78 -4.62 -4.01 3.14
C SER A 78 -5.33 -5.21 3.75
#